data_AF-A0A3M0ZT34-F1
#
_entry.id   AF-A0A3M0ZT34-F1
#
_cell.length_a   1.000
_cell.length_b   1.000
_cell.length_c   1.000
_cell.angle_alpha   90.00
_cell.angle_beta   90.00
_cell.angle_gamma   90.00
#
_symmetry.space_group_name_H-M   'P 1'
#
loop_
_entity.id
_entity.type
_entity.pdbx_description
1 polymer ?
#
loop_
_entity_poly.entity_id
_entity_poly.type
_entity_poly.pdbx_seq_one_letter_code
_entity_poly.pdbx_strand_id
1 'polypeptide(L)'
;MVTRLEITQTALRSCIGGNWYWVRLICLILTVLVLIRRGNAQETPEELFQQALDFYAQKLYDEAEDRLQKLKVEVPEFYDKEHGSVWYLLGRVMFDKHAPEQAFQIWRLGWQWLKAARRFDPFLLNDFVHQAVIAEEPKYYKDITLAYYELLEKLNPVQHGTFLWRIYDECEFILPENLKQKFESAMQSQNQNLRPATLLKQFWRKQDLTPATLLNERLLEHLQRIEYARRHFPYSNRRGFDERGKIYVQFGQPTAKASAGTVGLDSSRENPVLYVFHPHEVWSYRFLGRHIFFPFVNFEDGRGFVLVDRIDKAIPLHFTESTRSQKGATSRIDVRIYFYNQLARSNPIFYRWVKELDEVRGDQLLANTTFMGGRTPARIRDVRAIYSTA
;
A
#
# COMPACT_ATOMS: atom_id res chain seq x y z
N MET A 1 -17.53 40.96 21.59
CA MET A 1 -17.40 42.19 20.76
C MET A 1 -18.65 43.09 20.80
N VAL A 2 -19.83 42.56 21.18
CA VAL A 2 -21.10 43.34 21.27
C VAL A 2 -21.11 44.33 22.44
N THR A 3 -20.43 44.04 23.54
CA THR A 3 -20.41 44.88 24.75
C THR A 3 -19.49 46.12 24.68
N ARG A 4 -18.59 46.23 23.69
CA ARG A 4 -17.72 47.42 23.53
C ARG A 4 -18.33 48.53 22.67
N LEU A 5 -19.41 48.24 21.94
CA LEU A 5 -20.08 49.20 21.04
C LEU A 5 -21.11 50.08 21.76
N GLU A 6 -21.70 49.60 22.86
CA GLU A 6 -22.68 50.39 23.63
C GLU A 6 -22.03 51.56 24.38
N ILE A 7 -20.80 51.37 24.89
CA ILE A 7 -20.06 52.41 25.65
C ILE A 7 -19.71 53.61 24.76
N THR A 8 -19.44 53.39 23.46
CA THR A 8 -19.18 54.48 22.51
C THR A 8 -20.42 55.29 22.14
N GLN A 9 -21.62 54.68 22.15
CA GLN A 9 -22.85 55.41 21.86
C GLN A 9 -23.29 56.32 23.01
N THR A 10 -23.05 55.93 24.26
CA THR A 10 -23.43 56.75 25.41
C THR A 10 -22.49 57.95 25.60
N ALA A 11 -21.19 57.80 25.32
CA ALA A 11 -20.22 58.89 25.41
C ALA A 11 -20.41 59.97 24.33
N LEU A 12 -20.98 59.64 23.18
CA LEU A 12 -21.28 60.60 22.10
C LEU A 12 -22.59 61.40 22.32
N ARG A 13 -23.44 60.98 23.28
CA ARG A 13 -24.73 61.65 23.57
C ARG A 13 -24.61 62.98 24.33
N SER A 14 -23.50 63.23 25.03
CA SER A 14 -23.33 64.46 25.83
C SER A 14 -22.59 65.59 25.12
N CYS A 15 -21.98 65.36 23.95
CA CYS A 15 -21.10 66.34 23.30
C CYS A 15 -21.62 66.96 22.00
N ILE A 16 -22.73 66.49 21.43
CA ILE A 16 -23.21 66.99 20.13
C ILE A 16 -24.67 67.40 20.24
N GLY A 17 -24.88 68.69 20.51
CA GLY A 17 -26.19 69.32 20.40
C GLY A 17 -26.77 69.12 18.99
N GLY A 18 -27.90 68.40 18.94
CA GLY A 18 -28.97 68.69 17.99
C GLY A 18 -28.72 68.42 16.51
N ASN A 19 -27.78 67.58 16.08
CA ASN A 19 -27.65 67.27 14.66
C ASN A 19 -27.37 65.79 14.36
N TRP A 20 -28.46 65.00 14.38
CA TRP A 20 -28.51 63.56 14.06
C TRP A 20 -27.93 63.20 12.69
N TYR A 21 -27.84 64.18 11.78
CA TYR A 21 -27.24 64.01 10.46
C TYR A 21 -25.74 63.69 10.55
N TRP A 22 -25.00 64.37 11.43
CA TRP A 22 -23.56 64.17 11.59
C TRP A 22 -23.20 62.84 12.26
N VAL A 23 -24.01 62.38 13.21
CA VAL A 23 -23.82 61.06 13.85
C VAL A 23 -24.05 59.93 12.83
N ARG A 24 -25.10 60.05 12.00
CA ARG A 24 -25.34 59.10 10.90
C ARG A 24 -24.24 59.13 9.86
N LEU A 25 -23.74 60.31 9.51
CA LEU A 25 -22.64 60.47 8.55
C LEU A 25 -21.33 59.85 9.08
N ILE A 26 -20.99 60.06 10.35
CA ILE A 26 -19.82 59.46 11.00
C ILE A 26 -19.96 57.93 11.07
N CYS A 27 -21.14 57.42 11.43
CA CYS A 27 -21.40 55.98 11.40
C CYS A 27 -21.29 55.42 9.99
N LEU A 28 -21.80 56.11 8.97
CA LEU A 28 -21.70 55.68 7.57
C LEU A 28 -20.25 55.70 7.09
N ILE A 29 -19.48 56.74 7.42
CA ILE A 29 -18.05 56.84 7.12
C ILE A 29 -17.26 55.76 7.84
N LEU A 30 -17.55 55.46 9.11
CA LEU A 30 -16.92 54.35 9.84
C LEU A 30 -17.30 52.99 9.27
N THR A 31 -18.54 52.81 8.83
CA THR A 31 -19.00 51.56 8.18
C THR A 31 -18.34 51.38 6.81
N VAL A 32 -18.26 52.45 6.02
CA VAL A 32 -17.54 52.49 4.74
C VAL A 32 -16.03 52.29 4.95
N LEU A 33 -15.43 52.86 5.99
CA LEU A 33 -14.01 52.64 6.34
C LEU A 33 -13.76 51.21 6.84
N VAL A 34 -14.69 50.60 7.58
CA VAL A 34 -14.62 49.18 7.98
C VAL A 34 -14.80 48.26 6.77
N LEU A 35 -15.67 48.61 5.83
CA LEU A 35 -15.87 47.89 4.57
C LEU A 35 -14.67 48.04 3.62
N ILE A 36 -14.08 49.24 3.51
CA ILE A 36 -12.84 49.49 2.76
C ILE A 36 -11.65 48.78 3.43
N ARG A 37 -11.58 48.76 4.76
CA ARG A 37 -10.53 48.04 5.50
C ARG A 37 -10.69 46.51 5.43
N ARG A 38 -11.92 46.00 5.29
CA ARG A 38 -12.20 44.59 4.96
C ARG A 38 -11.92 44.27 3.49
N GLY A 39 -12.11 45.22 2.58
CA GLY A 39 -11.75 45.09 1.15
C GLY A 39 -10.25 45.25 0.86
N ASN A 40 -9.49 45.86 1.79
CA ASN A 40 -8.04 46.10 1.68
C ASN A 40 -7.19 45.30 2.68
N ALA A 41 -7.79 44.37 3.43
CA ALA A 41 -7.00 43.40 4.19
C ALA A 41 -6.46 42.38 3.18
N GLN A 42 -5.19 42.54 2.79
CA GLN A 42 -4.51 41.57 1.95
C GLN A 42 -4.57 40.21 2.66
N GLU A 43 -5.26 39.25 2.06
CA GLU A 43 -5.40 37.88 2.59
C GLU A 43 -4.01 37.34 2.91
N THR A 44 -3.82 36.75 4.10
CA THR A 44 -2.49 36.20 4.42
C THR A 44 -2.23 34.94 3.60
N PRO A 45 -0.95 34.56 3.38
CA PRO A 45 -0.60 33.31 2.73
C PRO A 45 -1.27 32.07 3.37
N GLU A 46 -1.37 32.06 4.70
CA GLU A 46 -2.02 31.00 5.47
C GLU A 46 -3.53 30.96 5.24
N GLU A 47 -4.19 32.13 5.20
CA GLU A 47 -5.62 32.23 4.91
C GLU A 47 -5.94 31.73 3.49
N LEU A 48 -5.11 32.12 2.50
CA LEU A 48 -5.24 31.64 1.12
C LEU A 48 -5.08 30.13 1.03
N PHE A 49 -4.08 29.57 1.71
CA PHE A 49 -3.83 28.13 1.71
C PHE A 49 -4.97 27.35 2.40
N GLN A 50 -5.48 27.85 3.53
CA GLN A 50 -6.61 27.22 4.21
C GLN A 50 -7.87 27.24 3.36
N GLN A 51 -8.18 28.36 2.68
CA GLN A 51 -9.29 28.41 1.73
C GLN A 51 -9.11 27.38 0.60
N ALA A 52 -7.89 27.22 0.07
CA ALA A 52 -7.60 26.23 -0.95
C ALA A 52 -7.83 24.79 -0.44
N LEU A 53 -7.42 24.48 0.79
CA LEU A 53 -7.68 23.18 1.43
C LEU A 53 -9.18 22.94 1.58
N ASP A 54 -9.94 23.94 2.02
CA ASP A 54 -11.39 23.83 2.19
C ASP A 54 -12.10 23.58 0.85
N PHE A 55 -11.69 24.29 -0.21
CA PHE A 55 -12.19 24.06 -1.56
C PHE A 55 -11.81 22.67 -2.09
N TYR A 56 -10.55 22.26 -1.90
CA TYR A 56 -10.08 20.93 -2.30
C TYR A 56 -10.85 19.80 -1.60
N ALA A 57 -11.11 19.93 -0.29
CA ALA A 57 -11.91 18.98 0.49
C ALA A 57 -13.36 18.89 -0.02
N GLN A 58 -13.91 20.00 -0.53
CA GLN A 58 -15.23 20.08 -1.15
C GLN A 58 -15.24 19.63 -2.63
N LYS A 59 -14.09 19.22 -3.18
CA LYS A 59 -13.87 18.89 -4.60
C LYS A 59 -14.13 20.05 -5.57
N LEU A 60 -14.04 21.28 -5.06
CA LEU A 60 -14.10 22.53 -5.81
C LEU A 60 -12.69 22.85 -6.33
N TYR A 61 -12.25 22.05 -7.31
CA TYR A 61 -10.85 22.05 -7.74
C TYR A 61 -10.44 23.30 -8.50
N ASP A 62 -11.36 23.96 -9.21
CA ASP A 62 -11.06 25.20 -9.95
C ASP A 62 -10.84 26.37 -8.98
N GLU A 63 -11.66 26.45 -7.93
CA GLU A 63 -11.53 27.44 -6.85
C GLU A 63 -10.27 27.18 -6.02
N ALA A 64 -9.98 25.92 -5.70
CA ALA A 64 -8.74 25.55 -5.02
C ALA A 64 -7.51 25.93 -5.86
N GLU A 65 -7.55 25.65 -7.17
CA GLU A 65 -6.49 26.02 -8.10
C GLU A 65 -6.26 27.53 -8.11
N ASP A 66 -7.29 28.35 -8.25
CA ASP A 66 -7.16 29.82 -8.31
C ASP A 66 -6.43 30.37 -7.06
N ARG A 67 -6.84 29.91 -5.87
CA ARG A 67 -6.18 30.30 -4.61
C ARG A 67 -4.73 29.86 -4.55
N LEU A 68 -4.41 28.65 -5.02
CA LEU A 68 -3.05 28.11 -5.01
C LEU A 68 -2.16 28.77 -6.07
N GLN A 69 -2.70 29.13 -7.23
CA GLN A 69 -1.96 29.86 -8.27
C GLN A 69 -1.57 31.24 -7.75
N LYS A 70 -2.49 31.96 -7.11
CA LYS A 70 -2.21 33.24 -6.44
C LYS A 70 -1.11 33.08 -5.38
N LEU A 71 -1.28 32.14 -4.46
CA LEU A 71 -0.31 31.88 -3.39
C LEU A 71 1.07 31.49 -3.93
N LYS A 72 1.13 30.65 -4.96
CA LYS A 72 2.39 30.22 -5.59
C LYS A 72 3.16 31.39 -6.20
N VAL A 73 2.46 32.39 -6.74
CA VAL A 73 3.10 33.60 -7.31
C VAL A 73 3.59 34.53 -6.20
N GLU A 74 2.80 34.72 -5.15
CA GLU A 74 3.13 35.62 -4.04
C GLU A 74 4.21 35.06 -3.11
N VAL A 75 4.10 33.77 -2.76
CA VAL A 75 4.97 33.07 -1.81
C VAL A 75 5.24 31.62 -2.30
N PRO A 76 6.06 31.43 -3.33
CA PRO A 76 6.35 30.10 -3.89
C PRO A 76 6.98 29.13 -2.88
N GLU A 77 7.63 29.61 -1.82
CA GLU A 77 8.22 28.81 -0.76
C GLU A 77 7.24 28.43 0.37
N PHE A 78 5.96 28.79 0.25
CA PHE A 78 4.95 28.50 1.26
C PHE A 78 4.86 26.99 1.54
N TYR A 79 4.90 26.65 2.83
CA TYR A 79 4.89 25.28 3.32
C TYR A 79 4.16 25.17 4.65
N ASP A 80 3.16 24.29 4.68
CA ASP A 80 2.51 23.84 5.89
C ASP A 80 3.05 22.46 6.31
N LYS A 81 3.22 22.25 7.62
CA LYS A 81 3.81 21.01 8.14
C LYS A 81 2.88 19.80 8.03
N GLU A 82 1.58 20.01 8.10
CA GLU A 82 0.58 18.95 8.12
C GLU A 82 0.08 18.63 6.70
N HIS A 83 -0.01 19.65 5.86
CA HIS A 83 -0.64 19.57 4.54
C HIS A 83 0.33 19.75 3.37
N GLY A 84 1.60 20.05 3.63
CA GLY A 84 2.63 20.21 2.61
C GLY A 84 2.70 21.62 2.01
N SER A 85 3.41 21.74 0.90
CA SER A 85 3.63 23.00 0.19
C SER A 85 2.46 23.38 -0.71
N VAL A 86 2.44 24.67 -1.10
CA VAL A 86 1.55 25.16 -2.17
C VAL A 86 1.71 24.34 -3.46
N TRP A 87 2.92 23.92 -3.78
CA TRP A 87 3.22 23.10 -4.97
C TRP A 87 2.67 21.67 -4.85
N TYR A 88 2.74 21.08 -3.66
CA TYR A 88 2.17 19.76 -3.41
C TYR A 88 0.66 19.77 -3.66
N LEU A 89 -0.05 20.66 -2.97
CA LEU A 89 -1.51 20.73 -3.06
C LEU A 89 -1.96 21.14 -4.46
N LEU A 90 -1.26 22.05 -5.13
CA LEU A 90 -1.58 22.41 -6.51
C LEU A 90 -1.40 21.22 -7.47
N GLY A 91 -0.34 20.44 -7.31
CA GLY A 91 -0.17 19.23 -8.12
C GLY A 91 -1.23 18.16 -7.80
N ARG A 92 -1.66 18.01 -6.54
CA ARG A 92 -2.80 17.15 -6.16
C ARG A 92 -4.10 17.58 -6.84
N VAL A 93 -4.40 18.88 -6.84
CA VAL A 93 -5.55 19.48 -7.56
C VAL A 93 -5.49 19.11 -9.05
N MET A 94 -4.35 19.30 -9.71
CA MET A 94 -4.20 18.94 -11.13
C MET A 94 -4.36 17.43 -11.38
N PHE A 95 -3.83 16.61 -10.49
CA PHE A 95 -3.94 15.17 -10.60
C PHE A 95 -5.40 14.71 -10.51
N ASP A 96 -6.16 15.24 -9.54
CA ASP A 96 -7.57 14.90 -9.33
C ASP A 96 -8.49 15.52 -10.41
N LYS A 97 -8.04 16.58 -11.08
CA LYS A 97 -8.62 17.10 -12.33
C LYS A 97 -8.28 16.26 -13.58
N HIS A 98 -7.65 15.08 -13.40
CA HIS A 98 -7.24 14.17 -14.49
C HIS A 98 -6.18 14.77 -15.43
N ALA A 99 -5.32 15.65 -14.92
CA ALA A 99 -4.19 16.24 -15.65
C ALA A 99 -2.83 15.81 -15.04
N PRO A 100 -2.48 14.51 -15.05
CA PRO A 100 -1.31 13.97 -14.34
C PRO A 100 0.02 14.54 -14.86
N GLU A 101 0.14 14.81 -16.17
CA GLU A 101 1.36 15.42 -16.72
C GLU A 101 1.59 16.84 -16.16
N GLN A 102 0.52 17.62 -16.00
CA GLN A 102 0.63 18.95 -15.38
C GLN A 102 0.99 18.83 -13.90
N ALA A 103 0.40 17.87 -13.18
CA ALA A 103 0.75 17.59 -11.79
C ALA A 103 2.25 17.25 -11.63
N PHE A 104 2.79 16.38 -12.48
CA PHE A 104 4.21 16.00 -12.43
C PHE A 104 5.14 17.19 -12.72
N GLN A 105 4.79 18.03 -13.69
CA GLN A 105 5.54 19.26 -13.96
C GLN A 105 5.50 20.23 -12.79
N ILE A 106 4.34 20.42 -12.17
CA ILE A 106 4.17 21.28 -10.98
C ILE A 106 4.99 20.77 -9.81
N TRP A 107 4.93 19.47 -9.49
CA TRP A 107 5.73 18.90 -8.42
C TRP A 107 7.23 18.99 -8.73
N ARG A 108 7.65 18.70 -9.95
CA ARG A 108 9.07 18.82 -10.34
C ARG A 108 9.60 20.25 -10.20
N LEU A 109 8.83 21.25 -10.65
CA LEU A 109 9.18 22.66 -10.48
C LEU A 109 9.16 23.08 -9.00
N GLY A 110 8.12 22.68 -8.27
CA GLY A 110 7.99 22.95 -6.85
C GLY A 110 9.13 22.40 -6.01
N TRP A 111 9.58 21.17 -6.31
CA TRP A 111 10.76 20.59 -5.70
C TRP A 111 12.01 21.46 -5.90
N GLN A 112 12.24 21.97 -7.12
CA GLN A 112 13.38 22.84 -7.42
C GLN A 112 13.30 24.17 -6.64
N TRP A 113 12.12 24.79 -6.61
CA TRP A 113 11.88 26.03 -5.86
C TRP A 113 12.09 25.85 -4.36
N LEU A 114 11.45 24.83 -3.76
CA LEU A 114 11.60 24.53 -2.34
C LEU A 114 13.06 24.24 -1.99
N LYS A 115 13.77 23.49 -2.85
CA LYS A 115 15.19 23.21 -2.65
C LYS A 115 16.04 24.47 -2.66
N ALA A 116 15.80 25.38 -3.61
CA ALA A 116 16.49 26.68 -3.68
C ALA A 116 16.22 27.53 -2.43
N ALA A 117 14.98 27.50 -1.92
CA ALA A 117 14.57 28.17 -0.68
C ALA A 117 14.98 27.42 0.60
N ARG A 118 15.76 26.33 0.50
CA ARG A 118 16.16 25.46 1.63
C ARG A 118 14.95 24.90 2.42
N ARG A 119 13.81 24.74 1.76
CA ARG A 119 12.62 24.05 2.25
C ARG A 119 12.63 22.58 1.82
N PHE A 120 11.78 21.78 2.46
CA PHE A 120 11.61 20.36 2.19
C PHE A 120 10.15 19.98 2.38
N ASP A 121 9.59 19.33 1.37
CA ASP A 121 8.24 18.82 1.40
C ASP A 121 8.28 17.30 1.11
N PRO A 122 8.11 16.45 2.13
CA PRO A 122 8.11 15.00 1.95
C PRO A 122 6.87 14.50 1.19
N PHE A 123 5.74 15.19 1.32
CA PHE A 123 4.48 14.79 0.66
C PHE A 123 4.62 14.97 -0.86
N LEU A 124 5.15 16.11 -1.28
CA LEU A 124 5.46 16.39 -2.68
C LEU A 124 6.34 15.31 -3.29
N LEU A 125 7.49 15.02 -2.68
CA LEU A 125 8.45 14.08 -3.26
C LEU A 125 7.90 12.67 -3.33
N ASN A 126 7.17 12.23 -2.30
CA ASN A 126 6.56 10.91 -2.27
C ASN A 126 5.49 10.75 -3.35
N ASP A 127 4.55 11.69 -3.43
CA ASP A 127 3.49 11.58 -4.43
C ASP A 127 4.06 11.70 -5.84
N PHE A 128 5.03 12.59 -6.06
CA PHE A 128 5.76 12.62 -7.33
C PHE A 128 6.40 11.27 -7.66
N VAL A 129 7.15 10.68 -6.73
CA VAL A 129 7.81 9.38 -6.94
C VAL A 129 6.79 8.29 -7.27
N HIS A 130 5.78 8.08 -6.43
CA HIS A 130 4.85 6.96 -6.60
C HIS A 130 3.93 7.15 -7.81
N GLN A 131 3.42 8.36 -8.05
CA GLN A 131 2.52 8.61 -9.18
C GLN A 131 3.26 8.63 -10.52
N ALA A 132 4.48 9.19 -10.58
CA ALA A 132 5.27 9.17 -11.81
C ALA A 132 5.77 7.76 -12.16
N VAL A 133 6.04 6.92 -11.14
CA VAL A 133 6.35 5.50 -11.33
C VAL A 133 5.17 4.75 -11.95
N ILE A 134 3.95 4.99 -11.46
CA ILE A 134 2.71 4.41 -12.01
C ILE A 134 2.50 4.79 -13.48
N ALA A 135 2.83 6.02 -13.85
CA ALA A 135 2.69 6.49 -15.22
C ALA A 135 3.66 5.78 -16.20
N GLU A 136 4.70 5.11 -15.67
CA GLU A 136 5.73 4.40 -16.45
C GLU A 136 6.46 5.27 -17.48
N GLU A 137 6.44 6.60 -17.30
CA GLU A 137 7.00 7.59 -18.21
C GLU A 137 8.54 7.72 -18.08
N PRO A 138 9.34 7.23 -19.06
CA PRO A 138 10.80 7.14 -18.91
C PRO A 138 11.52 8.47 -18.67
N LYS A 139 10.92 9.58 -19.14
CA LYS A 139 11.45 10.94 -18.96
C LYS A 139 11.60 11.34 -17.48
N TYR A 140 10.86 10.71 -16.56
CA TYR A 140 10.91 11.01 -15.12
C TYR A 140 11.79 10.05 -14.32
N TYR A 141 12.32 8.96 -14.89
CA TYR A 141 13.02 7.92 -14.13
C TYR A 141 14.24 8.44 -13.34
N LYS A 142 14.99 9.35 -13.96
CA LYS A 142 16.09 10.05 -13.29
C LYS A 142 15.58 10.91 -12.13
N ASP A 143 14.52 11.67 -12.36
CA ASP A 143 13.96 12.58 -11.35
C ASP A 143 13.38 11.78 -10.17
N ILE A 144 12.74 10.63 -10.42
CA ILE A 144 12.26 9.68 -9.41
C ILE A 144 13.40 9.23 -8.50
N THR A 145 14.53 8.78 -9.08
CA THR A 145 15.69 8.32 -8.30
C THR A 145 16.23 9.44 -7.41
N LEU A 146 16.41 10.63 -7.97
CA LEU A 146 16.95 11.78 -7.25
C LEU A 146 15.98 12.28 -6.16
N ALA A 147 14.69 12.33 -6.45
CA ALA A 147 13.64 12.72 -5.50
C ALA A 147 13.58 11.75 -4.32
N TYR A 148 13.59 10.44 -4.59
CA TYR A 148 13.57 9.42 -3.55
C TYR A 148 14.83 9.47 -2.67
N TYR A 149 16.01 9.68 -3.25
CA TYR A 149 17.24 9.85 -2.48
C TYR A 149 17.29 11.13 -1.65
N GLU A 150 16.67 12.21 -2.11
CA GLU A 150 16.54 13.44 -1.32
C GLU A 150 15.55 13.25 -0.18
N LEU A 151 14.41 12.58 -0.44
CA LEU A 151 13.44 12.18 0.56
C LEU A 151 14.12 11.39 1.69
N LEU A 152 14.84 10.31 1.37
CA LEU A 152 15.54 9.49 2.36
C LEU A 152 16.63 10.25 3.14
N GLU A 153 17.24 11.27 2.55
CA GLU A 153 18.29 12.04 3.21
C GLU A 153 17.73 13.07 4.19
N LYS A 154 16.60 13.70 3.85
CA LYS A 154 16.03 14.81 4.62
C LYS A 154 15.01 14.38 5.67
N LEU A 155 14.45 13.17 5.57
CA LEU A 155 13.49 12.68 6.56
C LEU A 155 14.10 12.58 7.97
N ASN A 156 13.45 13.28 8.90
CA ASN A 156 13.74 13.27 10.33
C ASN A 156 12.80 12.31 11.09
N PRO A 157 13.31 11.43 11.98
CA PRO A 157 12.50 10.45 12.71
C PRO A 157 11.47 11.03 13.68
N VAL A 158 11.74 12.20 14.27
CA VAL A 158 10.80 12.87 15.18
C VAL A 158 9.69 13.58 14.41
N GLN A 159 10.05 14.29 13.33
CA GLN A 159 9.07 15.06 12.55
C GLN A 159 8.28 14.20 11.56
N HIS A 160 8.88 13.13 11.04
CA HIS A 160 8.34 12.33 9.94
C HIS A 160 8.29 10.83 10.27
N GLY A 161 8.13 10.48 11.55
CA GLY A 161 8.19 9.08 12.00
C GLY A 161 7.23 8.15 11.26
N THR A 162 5.98 8.56 11.08
CA THR A 162 4.97 7.80 10.31
C THR A 162 5.40 7.58 8.87
N PHE A 163 6.00 8.60 8.25
CA PHE A 163 6.49 8.55 6.88
C PHE A 163 7.63 7.53 6.71
N LEU A 164 8.57 7.55 7.66
CA LEU A 164 9.71 6.65 7.69
C LEU A 164 9.29 5.20 7.87
N TRP A 165 8.33 4.93 8.75
CA TRP A 165 7.78 3.58 8.91
C TRP A 165 7.12 3.08 7.63
N ARG A 166 6.38 3.94 6.91
CA ARG A 166 5.77 3.55 5.63
C ARG A 166 6.83 3.18 4.59
N ILE A 167 7.87 4.01 4.42
CA ILE A 167 8.98 3.72 3.50
C ILE A 167 9.73 2.45 3.92
N TYR A 168 9.93 2.24 5.21
CA TYR A 168 10.54 1.02 5.72
C TYR A 168 9.68 -0.21 5.38
N ASP A 169 8.37 -0.16 5.64
CA ASP A 169 7.45 -1.27 5.36
C ASP A 169 7.43 -1.67 3.86
N GLU A 170 7.69 -0.73 2.95
CA GLU A 170 7.80 -1.00 1.50
C GLU A 170 9.00 -1.88 1.14
N CYS A 171 10.11 -1.78 1.89
CA CYS A 171 11.34 -2.49 1.58
C CYS A 171 11.79 -3.50 2.64
N GLU A 172 11.19 -3.52 3.83
CA GLU A 172 11.61 -4.30 5.00
C GLU A 172 11.95 -5.75 4.66
N PHE A 173 11.10 -6.45 3.91
CA PHE A 173 11.28 -7.86 3.58
C PHE A 173 12.43 -8.17 2.61
N ILE A 174 13.04 -7.17 1.96
CA ILE A 174 14.25 -7.34 1.14
C ILE A 174 15.53 -6.81 1.82
N LEU A 175 15.40 -6.21 3.01
CA LEU A 175 16.55 -5.67 3.75
C LEU A 175 17.30 -6.79 4.49
N PRO A 176 18.65 -6.71 4.57
CA PRO A 176 19.43 -7.55 5.47
C PRO A 176 19.02 -7.35 6.95
N GLU A 177 19.02 -8.43 7.73
CA GLU A 177 18.58 -8.44 9.13
C GLU A 177 19.33 -7.42 10.01
N ASN A 178 20.65 -7.28 9.81
CA ASN A 178 21.44 -6.29 10.54
C ASN A 178 21.06 -4.84 10.20
N LEU A 179 20.53 -4.58 8.99
CA LEU A 179 20.07 -3.26 8.60
C LEU A 179 18.70 -2.96 9.22
N LYS A 180 17.79 -3.95 9.25
CA LYS A 180 16.50 -3.86 9.95
C LYS A 180 16.69 -3.45 11.41
N GLN A 181 17.51 -4.21 12.14
CA GLN A 181 17.78 -3.95 13.56
C GLN A 181 18.35 -2.55 13.79
N LYS A 182 19.27 -2.09 12.95
CA LYS A 182 19.83 -0.73 13.03
C LYS A 182 18.79 0.35 12.75
N PHE A 183 17.94 0.13 11.75
CA PHE A 183 16.86 1.06 11.41
C PHE A 183 15.86 1.16 12.57
N GLU A 184 15.37 0.03 13.06
CA GLU A 184 14.37 -0.03 14.14
C GLU A 184 14.91 0.56 15.44
N SER A 185 16.16 0.24 15.80
CA SER A 185 16.82 0.84 16.97
C SER A 185 16.97 2.36 16.83
N ALA A 186 17.28 2.84 15.63
CA ALA A 186 17.38 4.27 15.36
C ALA A 186 16.00 4.97 15.38
N MET A 187 14.93 4.29 14.97
CA MET A 187 13.56 4.79 15.06
C MET A 187 13.04 4.86 16.51
N GLN A 188 13.50 3.97 17.39
CA GLN A 188 13.13 3.96 18.80
C GLN A 188 13.96 4.92 19.67
N SER A 189 15.09 5.41 19.15
CA SER A 189 15.94 6.36 19.85
C SER A 189 15.29 7.74 19.94
N GLN A 190 15.45 8.41 21.09
CA GLN A 190 15.06 9.81 21.25
C GLN A 190 16.05 10.80 20.59
N ASN A 191 17.13 10.30 19.98
CA ASN A 191 18.15 11.13 19.35
C ASN A 191 17.69 11.69 17.99
N GLN A 192 17.34 12.97 17.97
CA GLN A 192 16.84 13.69 16.79
C GLN A 192 17.88 13.84 15.66
N ASN A 193 19.16 13.62 15.95
CA ASN A 193 20.25 13.70 14.97
C ASN A 193 20.38 12.42 14.14
N LEU A 194 19.73 11.32 14.55
CA LEU A 194 19.70 10.11 13.74
C LEU A 194 18.91 10.34 12.46
N ARG A 195 19.37 9.68 11.40
CA ARG A 195 18.76 9.70 10.06
C ARG A 195 18.61 8.27 9.58
N PRO A 196 17.67 7.48 10.14
CA PRO A 196 17.54 6.06 9.83
C PRO A 196 17.33 5.78 8.34
N ALA A 197 16.61 6.65 7.62
CA ALA A 197 16.44 6.53 6.16
C ALA A 197 17.75 6.59 5.35
N THR A 198 18.84 7.13 5.91
CA THR A 198 20.15 7.06 5.22
C THR A 198 20.67 5.63 5.11
N LEU A 199 20.28 4.71 6.00
CA LEU A 199 20.56 3.29 5.88
C LEU A 199 19.88 2.70 4.64
N LEU A 200 18.62 3.07 4.39
CA LEU A 200 17.88 2.67 3.20
C LEU A 200 18.51 3.26 1.93
N LYS A 201 18.93 4.53 1.98
CA LYS A 201 19.63 5.17 0.86
C LYS A 201 20.92 4.44 0.52
N GLN A 202 21.72 4.08 1.53
CA GLN A 202 22.95 3.31 1.34
C GLN A 202 22.67 1.91 0.79
N PHE A 203 21.61 1.26 1.26
CA PHE A 203 21.16 -0.03 0.72
C PHE A 203 20.89 0.11 -0.78
N TRP A 204 20.03 1.05 -1.19
CA TRP A 204 19.67 1.22 -2.60
C TRP A 204 20.87 1.57 -3.49
N ARG A 205 21.79 2.43 -3.01
CA ARG A 205 23.03 2.74 -3.76
C ARG A 205 23.95 1.53 -3.94
N LYS A 206 23.94 0.57 -3.01
CA LYS A 206 24.70 -0.69 -3.15
C LYS A 206 24.02 -1.69 -4.10
N GLN A 207 22.70 -1.57 -4.26
CA GLN A 207 21.93 -2.39 -5.20
C GLN A 207 21.95 -1.83 -6.63
N ASP A 208 22.53 -0.66 -6.84
CA ASP A 208 22.64 -0.01 -8.14
C ASP A 208 23.58 -0.80 -9.05
N LEU A 209 23.08 -1.26 -10.20
CA LEU A 209 23.86 -1.99 -11.20
C LEU A 209 24.68 -1.05 -12.07
N THR A 210 24.30 0.22 -12.15
CA THR A 210 24.82 1.23 -13.07
C THR A 210 25.12 2.54 -12.34
N PRO A 211 25.96 2.52 -11.29
CA PRO A 211 26.21 3.67 -10.41
C PRO A 211 26.91 4.86 -11.08
N ALA A 212 27.39 4.68 -12.33
CA ALA A 212 27.91 5.76 -13.16
C ALA A 212 26.80 6.67 -13.71
N THR A 213 25.53 6.23 -13.65
CA THR A 213 24.37 7.04 -14.02
C THR A 213 23.68 7.61 -12.78
N LEU A 214 22.82 8.61 -12.98
CA LEU A 214 21.98 9.14 -11.90
C LEU A 214 20.68 8.34 -11.70
N LEU A 215 20.43 7.37 -12.57
CA LEU A 215 19.30 6.45 -12.51
C LEU A 215 19.73 5.24 -11.68
N ASN A 216 18.85 4.79 -10.78
CA ASN A 216 19.02 3.50 -10.12
C ASN A 216 17.88 2.59 -10.57
N GLU A 217 18.17 1.74 -11.55
CA GLU A 217 17.22 0.85 -12.20
C GLU A 217 16.61 -0.13 -11.19
N ARG A 218 17.39 -0.60 -10.22
CA ARG A 218 16.94 -1.57 -9.23
C ARG A 218 15.95 -0.97 -8.22
N LEU A 219 16.15 0.30 -7.83
CA LEU A 219 15.20 1.07 -7.02
C LEU A 219 13.94 1.38 -7.83
N LEU A 220 14.07 1.81 -9.07
CA LEU A 220 12.92 2.10 -9.94
C LEU A 220 12.04 0.86 -10.10
N GLU A 221 12.64 -0.29 -10.43
CA GLU A 221 11.93 -1.57 -10.54
C GLU A 221 11.24 -1.94 -9.21
N HIS A 222 11.89 -1.70 -8.08
CA HIS A 222 11.26 -1.95 -6.77
C HIS A 222 10.01 -1.10 -6.57
N LEU A 223 10.09 0.21 -6.82
CA LEU A 223 8.96 1.12 -6.70
C LEU A 223 7.81 0.75 -7.66
N GLN A 224 8.14 0.36 -8.91
CA GLN A 224 7.16 -0.15 -9.88
C GLN A 224 6.45 -1.39 -9.34
N ARG A 225 7.18 -2.34 -8.78
CA ARG A 225 6.59 -3.55 -8.20
C ARG A 225 5.76 -3.27 -6.96
N ILE A 226 6.12 -2.26 -6.15
CA ILE A 226 5.30 -1.82 -5.01
C ILE A 226 3.94 -1.33 -5.48
N GLU A 227 3.91 -0.44 -6.47
CA GLU A 227 2.65 0.09 -7.00
C GLU A 227 1.84 -0.97 -7.74
N TYR A 228 2.49 -1.89 -8.46
CA TYR A 228 1.84 -3.06 -9.01
C TYR A 228 1.19 -3.91 -7.91
N ALA A 229 1.91 -4.18 -6.82
CA ALA A 229 1.42 -5.01 -5.73
C ALA A 229 0.23 -4.38 -5.01
N ARG A 230 0.27 -3.07 -4.76
CA ARG A 230 -0.86 -2.30 -4.19
C ARG A 230 -2.11 -2.39 -5.06
N ARG A 231 -1.95 -2.34 -6.39
CA ARG A 231 -3.06 -2.41 -7.34
C ARG A 231 -3.65 -3.81 -7.48
N HIS A 232 -2.82 -4.85 -7.51
CA HIS A 232 -3.26 -6.20 -7.88
C HIS A 232 -3.49 -7.13 -6.68
N PHE A 233 -2.90 -6.82 -5.53
CA PHE A 233 -3.03 -7.61 -4.31
C PHE A 233 -3.48 -6.74 -3.12
N PRO A 234 -4.47 -5.84 -3.29
CA PRO A 234 -4.80 -4.84 -2.30
C PRO A 234 -5.19 -5.47 -0.97
N TYR A 235 -4.69 -4.89 0.12
CA TYR A 235 -5.03 -5.35 1.46
C TYR A 235 -4.90 -4.22 2.48
N SER A 236 -5.74 -4.27 3.52
CA SER A 236 -5.78 -3.25 4.58
C SER A 236 -4.66 -3.48 5.61
N ASN A 237 -3.40 -3.30 5.18
CA ASN A 237 -2.23 -3.23 6.05
C ASN A 237 -1.38 -2.00 5.68
N ARG A 238 -0.30 -1.76 6.45
CA ARG A 238 0.59 -0.60 6.22
C ARG A 238 1.26 -0.59 4.83
N ARG A 239 1.49 -1.77 4.24
CA ARG A 239 2.09 -1.91 2.91
C ARG A 239 1.08 -1.64 1.78
N GLY A 240 -0.20 -1.91 2.05
CA GLY A 240 -1.30 -1.82 1.10
C GLY A 240 -1.51 -3.10 0.27
N PHE A 241 -0.81 -4.19 0.60
CA PHE A 241 -0.93 -5.47 -0.13
C PHE A 241 -0.72 -6.70 0.75
N ASP A 242 -1.30 -7.84 0.34
CA ASP A 242 -1.18 -9.13 1.04
C ASP A 242 0.15 -9.85 0.76
N GLU A 243 0.31 -11.10 1.22
CA GLU A 243 1.59 -11.82 1.07
C GLU A 243 1.92 -12.16 -0.40
N ARG A 244 0.93 -12.17 -1.32
CA ARG A 244 1.19 -12.26 -2.77
C ARG A 244 1.94 -11.03 -3.26
N GLY A 245 1.54 -9.85 -2.78
CA GLY A 245 2.22 -8.59 -3.10
C GLY A 245 3.67 -8.57 -2.63
N LYS A 246 3.95 -9.10 -1.43
CA LYS A 246 5.32 -9.23 -0.91
C LYS A 246 6.20 -10.11 -1.82
N ILE A 247 5.72 -11.29 -2.19
CA ILE A 247 6.44 -12.20 -3.09
C ILE A 247 6.60 -11.58 -4.49
N TYR A 248 5.60 -10.86 -4.99
CA TYR A 248 5.69 -10.13 -6.25
C TYR A 248 6.75 -9.02 -6.21
N VAL A 249 6.85 -8.25 -5.13
CA VAL A 249 7.88 -7.21 -5.02
C VAL A 249 9.28 -7.83 -5.00
N GLN A 250 9.45 -8.94 -4.29
CA GLN A 250 10.74 -9.62 -4.18
C GLN A 250 11.18 -10.26 -5.52
N PHE A 251 10.29 -10.96 -6.22
CA PHE A 251 10.66 -11.80 -7.36
C PHE A 251 10.07 -11.37 -8.71
N GLY A 252 9.15 -10.42 -8.71
CA GLY A 252 8.43 -9.96 -9.90
C GLY A 252 7.31 -10.91 -10.29
N GLN A 253 6.94 -10.85 -11.57
CA GLN A 253 5.92 -11.71 -12.15
C GLN A 253 6.35 -13.20 -12.07
N PRO A 254 5.51 -14.10 -11.53
CA PRO A 254 5.82 -15.53 -11.50
C PRO A 254 5.84 -16.12 -12.90
N THR A 255 6.67 -17.14 -13.10
CA THR A 255 6.75 -17.88 -14.36
C THR A 255 5.46 -18.65 -14.65
N ALA A 256 4.82 -19.18 -13.61
CA ALA A 256 3.50 -19.78 -13.72
C ALA A 256 2.69 -19.53 -12.45
N LYS A 257 1.38 -19.34 -12.63
CA LYS A 257 0.37 -19.30 -11.58
C LYS A 257 -0.62 -20.44 -11.79
N ALA A 258 -1.09 -21.05 -10.72
CA ALA A 258 -2.11 -22.09 -10.78
C ALA A 258 -3.06 -22.04 -9.57
N SER A 259 -4.23 -22.64 -9.74
CA SER A 259 -5.25 -22.84 -8.72
C SER A 259 -6.02 -24.11 -9.05
N ALA A 260 -6.49 -24.83 -8.04
CA ALA A 260 -7.41 -25.94 -8.18
C ALA A 260 -8.89 -25.50 -8.29
N GLY A 261 -9.14 -24.18 -8.30
CA GLY A 261 -10.48 -23.61 -8.20
C GLY A 261 -11.00 -23.61 -6.76
N THR A 262 -12.04 -22.83 -6.48
CA THR A 262 -12.74 -22.84 -5.17
C THR A 262 -13.77 -23.95 -5.10
N VAL A 263 -14.22 -24.44 -6.25
CA VAL A 263 -15.19 -25.54 -6.36
C VAL A 263 -14.67 -26.52 -7.39
N GLY A 264 -14.61 -27.80 -7.02
CA GLY A 264 -14.23 -28.90 -7.89
C GLY A 264 -15.32 -29.96 -7.92
N LEU A 265 -15.72 -30.39 -9.11
CA LEU A 265 -16.62 -31.54 -9.27
C LEU A 265 -15.83 -32.73 -9.76
N ASP A 266 -15.85 -33.83 -9.00
CA ASP A 266 -15.30 -35.11 -9.42
C ASP A 266 -16.43 -35.98 -9.98
N SER A 267 -16.63 -35.89 -11.30
CA SER A 267 -17.61 -36.68 -12.05
C SER A 267 -17.08 -38.05 -12.48
N SER A 268 -15.84 -38.42 -12.13
CA SER A 268 -15.26 -39.72 -12.51
C SER A 268 -15.81 -40.89 -11.67
N ARG A 269 -16.51 -40.57 -10.57
CA ARG A 269 -17.11 -41.52 -9.63
C ARG A 269 -18.56 -41.79 -10.01
N GLU A 270 -19.07 -42.98 -9.64
CA GLU A 270 -20.47 -43.38 -9.84
C GLU A 270 -21.45 -42.37 -9.21
N ASN A 271 -21.09 -41.81 -8.05
CA ASN A 271 -21.76 -40.67 -7.45
C ASN A 271 -20.80 -39.48 -7.46
N PRO A 272 -21.04 -38.44 -8.28
CA PRO A 272 -20.18 -37.27 -8.35
C PRO A 272 -20.02 -36.60 -6.98
N VAL A 273 -18.79 -36.19 -6.66
CA VAL A 273 -18.47 -35.54 -5.39
C VAL A 273 -18.09 -34.08 -5.64
N LEU A 274 -18.71 -33.19 -4.88
CA LEU A 274 -18.39 -31.77 -4.87
C LEU A 274 -17.34 -31.48 -3.79
N TYR A 275 -16.26 -30.83 -4.17
CA TYR A 275 -15.25 -30.29 -3.27
C TYR A 275 -15.36 -28.77 -3.23
N VAL A 276 -15.23 -28.22 -2.03
CA VAL A 276 -15.13 -26.78 -1.80
C VAL A 276 -13.77 -26.52 -1.16
N PHE A 277 -13.00 -25.62 -1.76
CA PHE A 277 -11.67 -25.22 -1.32
C PHE A 277 -11.67 -23.74 -0.98
N HIS A 278 -10.85 -23.35 -0.01
CA HIS A 278 -10.53 -21.95 0.20
C HIS A 278 -9.90 -21.36 -1.08
N PRO A 279 -10.16 -20.09 -1.42
CA PRO A 279 -9.46 -19.43 -2.52
C PRO A 279 -7.95 -19.51 -2.33
N HIS A 280 -7.23 -19.93 -3.38
CA HIS A 280 -5.80 -20.18 -3.30
C HIS A 280 -5.10 -19.98 -4.64
N GLU A 281 -3.81 -19.66 -4.57
CA GLU A 281 -2.92 -19.54 -5.71
C GLU A 281 -1.59 -20.22 -5.40
N VAL A 282 -1.00 -20.85 -6.42
CA VAL A 282 0.37 -21.38 -6.36
C VAL A 282 1.20 -20.68 -7.41
N TRP A 283 2.27 -20.03 -6.97
CA TRP A 283 3.19 -19.33 -7.86
C TRP A 283 4.52 -20.08 -7.94
N SER A 284 5.11 -20.13 -9.13
CA SER A 284 6.43 -20.71 -9.34
C SER A 284 7.34 -19.77 -10.12
N TYR A 285 8.64 -19.85 -9.82
CA TYR A 285 9.67 -19.02 -10.42
C TYR A 285 10.78 -19.92 -10.94
N ARG A 286 10.92 -20.01 -12.27
CA ARG A 286 11.88 -20.94 -12.90
C ARG A 286 13.32 -20.71 -12.44
N PHE A 287 13.70 -19.46 -12.19
CA PHE A 287 15.04 -19.09 -11.75
C PHE A 287 15.36 -19.46 -10.30
N LEU A 288 14.36 -19.69 -9.45
CA LEU A 288 14.57 -20.16 -8.07
C LEU A 288 14.79 -21.68 -8.03
N GLY A 289 14.17 -22.41 -8.95
CA GLY A 289 14.32 -23.85 -9.08
C GLY A 289 13.00 -24.54 -9.42
N ARG A 290 13.07 -25.71 -10.06
CA ARG A 290 11.89 -26.40 -10.63
C ARG A 290 10.90 -26.94 -9.58
N HIS A 291 11.33 -27.08 -8.33
CA HIS A 291 10.54 -27.63 -7.23
C HIS A 291 10.12 -26.58 -6.19
N ILE A 292 10.52 -25.32 -6.37
CA ILE A 292 10.16 -24.23 -5.47
C ILE A 292 8.88 -23.58 -5.96
N PHE A 293 7.95 -23.37 -5.04
CA PHE A 293 6.69 -22.68 -5.28
C PHE A 293 6.25 -21.95 -4.00
N PHE A 294 5.36 -20.97 -4.18
CA PHE A 294 4.79 -20.16 -3.12
C PHE A 294 3.28 -20.40 -3.10
N PRO A 295 2.76 -21.15 -2.11
CA PRO A 295 1.34 -21.38 -1.98
C PRO A 295 0.68 -20.29 -1.13
N PHE A 296 -0.37 -19.69 -1.65
CA PHE A 296 -1.16 -18.67 -0.97
C PHE A 296 -2.58 -19.17 -0.77
N VAL A 297 -3.13 -18.93 0.41
CA VAL A 297 -4.52 -19.29 0.74
C VAL A 297 -5.20 -18.10 1.38
N ASN A 298 -6.41 -17.79 0.94
CA ASN A 298 -7.31 -16.88 1.62
C ASN A 298 -8.30 -17.72 2.44
N PHE A 299 -8.16 -17.69 3.76
CA PHE A 299 -9.06 -18.42 4.67
C PHE A 299 -10.41 -17.72 4.87
N GLU A 300 -10.63 -16.58 4.22
CA GLU A 300 -11.84 -15.76 4.32
C GLU A 300 -12.09 -15.25 5.75
N ASP A 301 -11.02 -15.16 6.55
CA ASP A 301 -11.01 -14.67 7.94
C ASP A 301 -10.60 -13.19 8.06
N GLY A 302 -10.59 -12.49 6.92
CA GLY A 302 -10.19 -11.10 6.82
C GLY A 302 -8.69 -10.87 6.66
N ARG A 303 -7.82 -11.90 6.70
CA ARG A 303 -6.36 -11.75 6.52
C ARG A 303 -5.88 -11.64 5.07
N GLY A 304 -6.80 -11.76 4.10
CA GLY A 304 -6.45 -11.84 2.69
C GLY A 304 -5.69 -13.13 2.36
N PHE A 305 -4.95 -13.13 1.26
CA PHE A 305 -4.10 -14.28 0.92
C PHE A 305 -2.83 -14.27 1.78
N VAL A 306 -2.63 -15.36 2.54
CA VAL A 306 -1.42 -15.57 3.34
C VAL A 306 -0.54 -16.65 2.69
N LEU A 307 0.77 -16.46 2.76
CA LEU A 307 1.74 -17.49 2.38
C LEU A 307 1.66 -18.63 3.40
N VAL A 308 1.47 -19.85 2.92
CA VAL A 308 1.42 -21.05 3.76
C VAL A 308 2.64 -21.95 3.52
N ASP A 309 2.92 -22.82 4.48
CA ASP A 309 3.90 -23.90 4.37
C ASP A 309 3.46 -25.01 3.40
N ARG A 310 2.16 -25.32 3.38
CA ARG A 310 1.57 -26.37 2.54
C ARG A 310 0.26 -25.90 1.90
N ILE A 311 0.13 -26.14 0.60
CA ILE A 311 -1.08 -25.78 -0.15
C ILE A 311 -2.33 -26.54 0.32
N ASP A 312 -2.16 -27.68 1.00
CA ASP A 312 -3.24 -28.50 1.57
C ASP A 312 -4.13 -27.75 2.55
N LYS A 313 -3.63 -26.64 3.10
CA LYS A 313 -4.43 -25.75 3.96
C LYS A 313 -5.61 -25.12 3.20
N ALA A 314 -5.59 -25.12 1.87
CA ALA A 314 -6.74 -24.75 1.05
C ALA A 314 -7.89 -25.77 1.12
N ILE A 315 -7.64 -26.99 1.59
CA ILE A 315 -8.65 -28.04 1.75
C ILE A 315 -9.25 -27.92 3.17
N PRO A 316 -10.55 -27.58 3.31
CA PRO A 316 -11.19 -27.47 4.61
C PRO A 316 -11.14 -28.78 5.40
N LEU A 317 -11.02 -28.68 6.73
CA LEU A 317 -10.95 -29.85 7.62
C LEU A 317 -12.29 -30.58 7.76
N HIS A 318 -13.40 -29.88 7.54
CA HIS A 318 -14.75 -30.41 7.64
C HIS A 318 -15.44 -30.34 6.28
N PHE A 319 -15.75 -31.50 5.72
CA PHE A 319 -16.65 -31.59 4.57
C PHE A 319 -18.07 -31.42 5.10
N THR A 320 -18.84 -30.47 4.57
CA THR A 320 -20.28 -30.51 4.70
C THR A 320 -20.76 -31.68 3.85
N GLU A 321 -20.84 -32.87 4.44
CA GLU A 321 -21.54 -34.00 3.82
C GLU A 321 -23.00 -33.56 3.63
N SER A 322 -23.37 -33.23 2.39
CA SER A 322 -24.79 -33.10 2.05
C SER A 322 -25.49 -34.40 2.44
N THR A 323 -26.61 -34.27 3.14
CA THR A 323 -27.34 -35.24 3.97
C THR A 323 -27.92 -36.46 3.23
N ARG A 324 -27.26 -36.99 2.19
CA ARG A 324 -27.78 -38.09 1.36
C ARG A 324 -26.81 -39.23 1.04
N SER A 325 -25.58 -39.23 1.56
CA SER A 325 -24.63 -40.34 1.33
C SER A 325 -23.98 -40.84 2.62
N GLN A 326 -24.76 -41.56 3.45
CA GLN A 326 -24.20 -42.38 4.54
C GLN A 326 -23.52 -43.67 4.05
N LYS A 327 -23.18 -43.80 2.75
CA LYS A 327 -22.56 -45.01 2.18
C LYS A 327 -21.22 -44.80 1.46
N GLY A 328 -20.63 -43.62 1.53
CA GLY A 328 -19.33 -43.38 0.89
C GLY A 328 -18.70 -42.06 1.34
N ALA A 329 -18.19 -42.02 2.57
CA ALA A 329 -17.34 -40.92 3.01
C ALA A 329 -16.17 -40.81 2.03
N THR A 330 -16.03 -39.66 1.37
CA THR A 330 -14.88 -39.47 0.48
C THR A 330 -13.63 -39.48 1.34
N SER A 331 -12.69 -40.38 1.04
CA SER A 331 -11.45 -40.46 1.80
C SER A 331 -10.71 -39.12 1.71
N ARG A 332 -10.13 -38.65 2.81
CA ARG A 332 -9.25 -37.45 2.82
C ARG A 332 -8.13 -37.56 1.78
N ILE A 333 -7.75 -38.78 1.39
CA ILE A 333 -6.77 -39.06 0.35
C ILE A 333 -7.34 -38.73 -1.04
N ASP A 334 -8.58 -39.09 -1.35
CA ASP A 334 -9.21 -38.83 -2.65
C ASP A 334 -9.32 -37.33 -2.93
N VAL A 335 -9.71 -36.54 -1.91
CA VAL A 335 -9.80 -35.08 -2.04
C VAL A 335 -8.44 -34.47 -2.34
N ARG A 336 -7.39 -34.94 -1.67
CA ARG A 336 -6.01 -34.47 -1.90
C ARG A 336 -5.51 -34.87 -3.29
N ILE A 337 -5.78 -36.09 -3.73
CA ILE A 337 -5.43 -36.55 -5.08
C ILE A 337 -6.11 -35.67 -6.12
N TYR A 338 -7.42 -35.43 -5.99
CA TYR A 338 -8.15 -34.54 -6.88
C TYR A 338 -7.52 -33.15 -6.90
N PHE A 339 -7.30 -32.57 -5.72
CA PHE A 339 -6.75 -31.22 -5.54
C PHE A 339 -5.37 -31.07 -6.18
N TYR A 340 -4.43 -31.99 -5.90
CA TYR A 340 -3.09 -31.93 -6.49
C TYR A 340 -3.08 -32.22 -7.99
N ASN A 341 -3.99 -33.04 -8.50
CA ASN A 341 -4.11 -33.26 -9.94
C ASN A 341 -4.44 -31.97 -10.69
N GLN A 342 -5.26 -31.09 -10.12
CA GLN A 342 -5.52 -29.77 -10.72
C GLN A 342 -4.25 -28.91 -10.77
N LEU A 343 -3.34 -29.07 -9.81
CA LEU A 343 -2.09 -28.33 -9.71
C LEU A 343 -0.92 -29.00 -10.46
N ALA A 344 -1.05 -30.26 -10.88
CA ALA A 344 0.04 -31.09 -11.42
C ALA A 344 0.77 -30.47 -12.62
N ARG A 345 0.06 -29.69 -13.44
CA ARG A 345 0.65 -29.01 -14.61
C ARG A 345 1.53 -27.81 -14.23
N SER A 346 1.36 -27.26 -13.03
CA SER A 346 2.03 -26.03 -12.60
C SER A 346 3.40 -26.27 -11.99
N ASN A 347 3.58 -27.39 -11.28
CA ASN A 347 4.83 -27.77 -10.66
C ASN A 347 4.94 -29.31 -10.59
N PRO A 348 6.08 -29.90 -11.01
CA PRO A 348 6.27 -31.35 -10.98
C PRO A 348 6.09 -32.00 -9.61
N ILE A 349 6.24 -31.25 -8.52
CA ILE A 349 6.08 -31.78 -7.16
C ILE A 349 4.66 -32.30 -6.90
N PHE A 350 3.64 -31.63 -7.45
CA PHE A 350 2.25 -32.05 -7.26
C PHE A 350 1.96 -33.39 -7.93
N TYR A 351 2.55 -33.64 -9.10
CA TYR A 351 2.45 -34.95 -9.75
C TYR A 351 3.08 -36.07 -8.92
N ARG A 352 4.22 -35.78 -8.25
CA ARG A 352 4.84 -36.73 -7.32
C ARG A 352 3.91 -37.02 -6.13
N TRP A 353 3.33 -35.99 -5.51
CA TRP A 353 2.40 -36.17 -4.39
C TRP A 353 1.14 -36.97 -4.76
N VAL A 354 0.62 -36.80 -5.98
CA VAL A 354 -0.48 -37.63 -6.49
C VAL A 354 -0.07 -39.10 -6.49
N LYS A 355 1.10 -39.45 -7.03
CA LYS A 355 1.59 -40.84 -7.05
C LYS A 355 1.76 -41.43 -5.65
N GLU A 356 2.38 -40.68 -4.75
CA GLU A 356 2.58 -41.12 -3.36
C GLU A 356 1.23 -41.38 -2.66
N LEU A 357 0.22 -40.53 -2.91
CA LEU A 357 -1.12 -40.73 -2.36
C LEU A 357 -1.88 -41.88 -3.01
N ASP A 358 -1.72 -42.10 -4.32
CA ASP A 358 -2.31 -43.25 -5.03
C ASP A 358 -1.78 -44.58 -4.49
N GLU A 359 -0.48 -44.67 -4.19
CA GLU A 359 0.15 -45.83 -3.55
C GLU A 359 -0.45 -46.11 -2.16
N VAL A 360 -0.52 -45.08 -1.31
CA VAL A 360 -1.13 -45.20 0.04
C VAL A 360 -2.61 -45.58 -0.05
N ARG A 361 -3.35 -45.05 -1.02
CA ARG A 361 -4.76 -45.42 -1.27
C ARG A 361 -4.88 -46.90 -1.62
N GLY A 362 -4.00 -47.42 -2.49
CA GLY A 362 -3.96 -48.83 -2.85
C GLY A 362 -3.72 -49.74 -1.65
N ASP A 363 -2.74 -49.41 -0.81
CA ASP A 363 -2.42 -50.18 0.40
C ASP A 363 -3.59 -50.22 1.40
N GLN A 364 -4.30 -49.09 1.59
CA GLN A 364 -5.48 -49.04 2.45
C GLN A 364 -6.62 -49.92 1.96
N LEU A 365 -6.87 -49.95 0.64
CA LEU A 365 -7.89 -50.79 0.04
C LEU A 365 -7.54 -52.28 0.19
N LEU A 366 -6.26 -52.65 0.03
CA LEU A 366 -5.77 -54.00 0.26
C LEU A 366 -5.88 -54.43 1.73
N ALA A 367 -5.54 -53.55 2.68
CA ALA A 367 -5.67 -53.84 4.12
C ALA A 367 -7.14 -54.06 4.53
N ASN A 368 -8.06 -53.23 4.04
CA ASN A 368 -9.50 -53.34 4.34
C ASN A 368 -10.14 -54.61 3.74
N THR A 369 -9.71 -55.01 2.54
CA THR A 369 -10.17 -56.27 1.92
C THR A 369 -9.59 -57.50 2.61
N THR A 370 -8.37 -57.43 3.14
CA THR A 370 -7.76 -58.55 3.90
C THR A 370 -8.37 -58.71 5.30
N PHE A 371 -8.79 -57.62 5.96
CA PHE A 371 -9.50 -57.67 7.24
C PHE A 371 -10.89 -58.33 7.17
N MET A 372 -11.59 -58.20 6.04
CA MET A 372 -12.85 -58.91 5.76
C MET A 372 -12.63 -60.41 5.40
N GLY A 373 -11.37 -60.80 5.17
CA GLY A 373 -10.94 -62.14 4.76
C GLY A 373 -9.99 -62.83 5.75
N GLY A 374 -10.15 -62.61 7.06
CA GLY A 374 -9.62 -63.51 8.10
C GLY A 374 -8.10 -63.73 8.19
N ARG A 375 -7.24 -62.88 7.60
CA ARG A 375 -5.80 -62.89 7.87
C ARG A 375 -5.22 -61.48 7.97
N THR A 376 -4.57 -61.18 9.09
CA THR A 376 -3.87 -59.92 9.35
C THR A 376 -2.55 -59.85 8.57
N PRO A 377 -2.28 -58.83 7.73
CA PRO A 377 -0.94 -58.54 7.25
C PRO A 377 -0.20 -57.61 8.23
N ALA A 378 1.04 -57.98 8.56
CA ALA A 378 1.94 -57.22 9.39
C ALA A 378 2.70 -56.15 8.58
N ARG A 379 2.30 -54.88 8.74
CA ARG A 379 3.12 -53.64 8.74
C ARG A 379 2.23 -52.45 8.40
N ILE A 380 1.68 -51.80 9.41
CA ILE A 380 1.24 -50.42 9.29
C ILE A 380 2.46 -49.59 9.69
N ARG A 381 3.15 -48.98 8.72
CA ARG A 381 4.07 -47.89 9.03
C ARG A 381 3.23 -46.69 9.43
N ASP A 382 3.48 -46.17 10.62
CA ASP A 382 2.86 -44.96 11.13
C ASP A 382 2.92 -43.83 10.09
N VAL A 383 1.75 -43.39 9.64
CA VAL A 383 1.57 -42.27 8.69
C VAL A 383 2.19 -40.98 9.24
N ARG A 384 2.49 -40.90 10.54
CA ARG A 384 3.19 -39.76 11.16
C ARG A 384 4.66 -39.64 10.77
N ALA A 385 5.34 -40.71 10.36
CA ALA A 385 6.79 -40.72 10.13
C ALA A 385 7.23 -40.21 8.75
N ILE A 386 6.31 -40.07 7.78
CA ILE A 386 6.64 -39.57 6.42
C ILE A 386 6.83 -38.04 6.42
N TYR A 387 6.37 -37.34 7.46
CA TYR A 387 6.19 -35.88 7.44
C TYR A 387 7.19 -35.07 8.27
N SER A 388 8.31 -35.65 8.76
CA SER A 388 9.29 -34.93 9.59
C SER A 388 10.55 -34.46 8.86
N THR A 389 10.65 -34.59 7.54
CA THR A 389 11.80 -34.10 6.77
C THR A 389 11.34 -33.46 5.45
N ALA A 390 11.00 -32.18 5.51
CA ALA A 390 11.05 -31.25 4.39
C ALA A 390 11.05 -29.82 4.93
#